data_AF-A0A6I2GUG9-F1
#
_entry.id   AF-A0A6I2GUG9-F1
#
_cell.length_a   1.000
_cell.length_b   1.000
_cell.length_c   1.000
_cell.angle_alpha   90.00
_cell.angle_beta   90.00
_cell.angle_gamma   90.00
#
_symmetry.space_group_name_H-M   'P 1'
#
loop_
_entity.id
_entity.type
_entity.pdbx_description
1 polymer ?
#
loop_
_entity_poly.entity_id
_entity_poly.type
_entity_poly.pdbx_seq_one_letter_code
_entity_poly.pdbx_strand_id
1 'polypeptide(L)'
;MSPSTHRVQLLRAPPPGPAVGPATLALARTLQLSRTEAGLLLGAAPCVLPRGLAPDAAAGLLRALQAAGAEARVLEAPASAGRCSDHAALEDDGSCEGCGARTCALCTLVRGARRCAACERRRSRARHFKALRVAVLLGVLCVAAGWAFSVQRGRDARTAWVRPLRVAVVLVGEDTRGSRALADSAPELEDWFARELRRYRPEGLERPVQLQVFGPVVAGTPLPWPAEDGGWLARLRYARALDAALAPVNAAVGLTPRGYDARLYAVVEPGGAGSFAEGIGAAGGELGLVRVRVDGADATLALTALAHELLHCLGATDKYDAGGHARLPEGLAEPERALPQRRAEVMVGEVPLAAGSGRLPESLEEVSVGPVTAREVHWSDVAP
;
A
#
# COMPACT_ATOMS: atom_id res chain seq x y z
N MET A 1 23.18 49.97 -48.60
CA MET A 1 21.70 49.87 -48.75
C MET A 1 21.34 48.40 -48.58
N SER A 2 20.61 48.04 -47.52
CA SER A 2 20.13 46.66 -47.39
C SER A 2 19.14 46.36 -48.52
N PRO A 3 19.20 45.20 -49.18
CA PRO A 3 18.24 44.86 -50.24
C PRO A 3 16.82 44.85 -49.65
N SER A 4 15.91 45.61 -50.25
CA SER A 4 14.47 45.61 -49.91
C SER A 4 13.86 44.28 -50.35
N THR A 5 13.18 43.59 -49.44
CA THR A 5 12.45 42.35 -49.76
C THR A 5 10.94 42.59 -49.69
N HIS A 6 10.19 41.79 -50.43
CA HIS A 6 8.74 41.89 -50.48
C HIS A 6 8.13 40.77 -49.63
N ARG A 7 7.25 41.11 -48.70
CA ARG A 7 6.48 40.15 -47.91
C ARG A 7 5.02 40.17 -48.35
N VAL A 8 4.36 39.03 -48.32
CA VAL A 8 2.92 38.95 -48.61
C VAL A 8 2.17 38.95 -47.28
N GLN A 9 1.25 39.89 -47.11
CA GLN A 9 0.29 39.92 -46.00
C GLN A 9 -1.03 39.30 -46.46
N LEU A 10 -1.45 38.24 -45.79
CA LEU A 10 -2.79 37.66 -45.90
C LEU A 10 -3.73 38.46 -44.99
N LEU A 11 -4.80 39.01 -45.56
CA LEU A 11 -5.85 39.72 -44.84
C LEU A 11 -7.03 38.80 -44.54
N ARG A 12 -7.40 37.95 -45.52
CA ARG A 12 -8.47 36.98 -45.40
C ARG A 12 -8.08 35.67 -46.08
N ALA A 13 -8.34 34.55 -45.40
CA ALA A 13 -8.15 33.22 -45.95
C ALA A 13 -9.12 32.97 -47.13
N PRO A 14 -8.75 32.13 -48.10
CA PRO A 14 -9.67 31.74 -49.16
C PRO A 14 -10.88 30.99 -48.59
N PRO A 15 -12.08 31.14 -49.17
CA PRO A 15 -13.25 30.41 -48.72
C PRO A 15 -13.03 28.89 -48.88
N PRO A 16 -13.64 28.05 -48.02
CA PRO A 16 -13.50 26.60 -48.12
C PRO A 16 -14.01 26.12 -49.49
N GLY A 17 -13.18 25.37 -50.21
CA GLY A 17 -13.50 24.93 -51.57
C GLY A 17 -12.31 24.30 -52.30
N PRO A 18 -12.50 23.85 -53.55
CA PRO A 18 -11.45 23.15 -54.32
C PRO A 18 -10.22 24.02 -54.60
N ALA A 19 -10.37 25.35 -54.58
CA ALA A 19 -9.29 26.30 -54.83
C ALA A 19 -8.31 26.46 -53.64
N VAL A 20 -8.66 25.98 -52.45
CA VAL A 20 -7.79 26.04 -51.25
C VAL A 20 -6.54 25.15 -51.40
N GLY A 21 -6.67 24.02 -52.09
CA GLY A 21 -5.55 23.09 -52.35
C GLY A 21 -4.42 23.72 -53.16
N PRO A 22 -4.71 24.31 -54.34
CA PRO A 22 -3.75 25.09 -55.13
C PRO A 22 -3.08 26.23 -54.36
N ALA A 23 -3.85 27.01 -53.57
CA ALA A 23 -3.31 28.09 -52.75
C ALA A 23 -2.32 27.58 -51.69
N THR A 24 -2.70 26.50 -51.00
CA THR A 24 -1.86 25.82 -50.00
C THR A 24 -0.58 25.28 -50.64
N LEU A 25 -0.67 24.72 -51.85
CA LEU A 25 0.49 24.20 -52.58
C LEU A 25 1.43 25.32 -53.05
N ALA A 26 0.89 26.44 -53.54
CA ALA A 26 1.67 27.61 -53.92
C ALA A 26 2.42 28.15 -52.70
N LEU A 27 1.73 28.30 -51.57
CA LEU A 27 2.33 28.75 -50.31
C LEU A 27 3.40 27.77 -49.81
N ALA A 28 3.13 26.46 -49.82
CA ALA A 28 4.09 25.42 -49.42
C ALA A 28 5.37 25.47 -50.25
N ARG A 29 5.26 25.61 -51.58
CA ARG A 29 6.43 25.69 -52.48
C ARG A 29 7.22 26.98 -52.27
N THR A 30 6.54 28.12 -52.20
CA THR A 30 7.20 29.42 -52.07
C THR A 30 7.86 29.59 -50.70
N LEU A 31 7.27 29.05 -49.64
CA LEU A 31 7.82 29.09 -48.28
C LEU A 31 8.71 27.89 -47.93
N GLN A 32 8.81 26.88 -48.80
CA GLN A 32 9.48 25.60 -48.54
C GLN A 32 8.98 24.90 -47.27
N LEU A 33 7.66 24.82 -47.13
CA LEU A 33 6.96 24.20 -46.00
C LEU A 33 6.23 22.93 -46.43
N SER A 34 5.86 22.09 -45.45
CA SER A 34 4.89 21.02 -45.70
C SER A 34 3.52 21.60 -46.07
N ARG A 35 2.69 20.83 -46.79
CA ARG A 35 1.30 21.25 -47.11
C ARG A 35 0.49 21.54 -45.84
N THR A 36 0.72 20.79 -44.77
CA THR A 36 0.05 20.99 -43.47
C THR A 36 0.42 22.33 -42.85
N GLU A 37 1.72 22.66 -42.79
CA GLU A 37 2.20 23.95 -42.25
C GLU A 37 1.74 25.14 -43.10
N ALA A 38 1.76 24.99 -44.43
CA ALA A 38 1.21 26.00 -45.33
C ALA A 38 -0.31 26.20 -45.11
N GLY A 39 -1.06 25.10 -44.94
CA GLY A 39 -2.48 25.17 -44.63
C GLY A 39 -2.76 25.90 -43.30
N LEU A 40 -1.94 25.66 -42.27
CA LEU A 40 -2.04 26.37 -41.00
C LEU A 40 -1.79 27.87 -41.15
N LEU A 41 -0.74 28.27 -41.89
CA LEU A 41 -0.47 29.70 -42.16
C LEU A 41 -1.60 30.36 -42.96
N LEU A 42 -2.13 29.66 -43.96
CA LEU A 42 -3.22 30.15 -44.79
C LEU A 42 -4.50 30.35 -43.97
N GLY A 43 -4.81 29.42 -43.07
CA GLY A 43 -5.96 29.50 -42.16
C GLY A 43 -5.80 30.52 -41.03
N ALA A 44 -4.58 30.98 -40.74
CA ALA A 44 -4.29 31.94 -39.68
C ALA A 44 -4.41 33.41 -40.09
N ALA A 45 -5.04 33.70 -41.24
CA ALA A 45 -5.28 35.08 -41.66
C ALA A 45 -6.17 35.84 -40.63
N PRO A 46 -5.89 37.13 -40.34
CA PRO A 46 -4.88 37.97 -40.97
C PRO A 46 -3.46 37.71 -40.41
N CYS A 47 -2.49 37.51 -41.31
CA CYS A 47 -1.09 37.27 -40.93
C CYS A 47 -0.10 37.79 -42.00
N VAL A 48 1.13 38.09 -41.60
CA VAL A 48 2.22 38.40 -42.54
C VAL A 48 3.06 37.14 -42.73
N LEU A 49 3.29 36.75 -43.98
CA LEU A 49 4.04 35.54 -44.27
C LEU A 49 5.52 35.70 -43.87
N PRO A 50 6.10 34.73 -43.14
CA PRO A 50 7.41 34.88 -42.49
C PRO A 50 8.58 34.60 -43.46
N ARG A 51 8.57 35.18 -44.66
CA ARG A 51 9.68 35.08 -45.63
C ARG A 51 9.69 36.29 -46.56
N GLY A 52 10.82 36.97 -46.66
CA GLY A 52 11.08 37.95 -47.70
C GLY A 52 11.28 37.26 -49.05
N LEU A 53 10.59 37.76 -50.07
CA LEU A 53 10.60 37.25 -51.43
C LEU A 53 11.16 38.31 -52.39
N ALA A 54 11.72 37.84 -53.51
CA ALA A 54 11.99 38.69 -54.66
C ALA A 54 10.66 39.26 -55.22
N PRO A 55 10.67 40.45 -55.86
CA PRO A 55 9.45 41.09 -56.35
C PRO A 55 8.57 40.16 -57.22
N ASP A 56 9.19 39.45 -58.16
CA ASP A 56 8.48 38.54 -59.07
C ASP A 56 7.87 37.34 -58.34
N ALA A 57 8.58 36.80 -57.35
CA ALA A 57 8.10 35.69 -56.54
C ALA A 57 6.95 36.12 -55.61
N ALA A 58 7.02 37.33 -55.05
CA ALA A 58 5.94 37.92 -54.25
C ALA A 58 4.68 38.17 -55.10
N ALA A 59 4.84 38.73 -56.30
CA ALA A 59 3.75 38.96 -57.24
C ALA A 59 3.14 37.63 -57.73
N GLY A 60 3.97 36.61 -57.98
CA GLY A 60 3.51 35.27 -58.34
C GLY A 60 2.69 34.61 -57.24
N LEU A 61 3.16 34.67 -55.98
CA LEU A 61 2.43 34.15 -54.83
C LEU A 61 1.12 34.92 -54.60
N LEU A 62 1.14 36.25 -54.73
CA LEU A 62 -0.06 37.09 -54.61
C LEU A 62 -1.15 36.66 -55.61
N ARG A 63 -0.79 36.51 -56.90
CA ARG A 63 -1.72 36.04 -57.93
C ARG A 63 -2.29 34.65 -57.61
N ALA A 64 -1.46 33.73 -57.14
CA ALA A 64 -1.91 32.39 -56.77
C ALA A 64 -2.91 32.41 -55.59
N LEU A 65 -2.69 33.26 -54.59
CA LEU A 65 -3.58 33.43 -53.45
C LEU A 65 -4.91 34.10 -53.85
N GLN A 66 -4.85 35.16 -54.66
CA GLN A 66 -6.04 35.87 -55.16
C GLN A 66 -6.88 35.01 -56.11
N ALA A 67 -6.24 34.21 -56.97
CA ALA A 67 -6.94 33.25 -57.84
C ALA A 67 -7.71 32.18 -57.05
N ALA A 68 -7.30 31.92 -55.81
CA ALA A 68 -8.01 31.03 -54.91
C ALA A 68 -9.08 31.75 -54.04
N GLY A 69 -9.29 33.04 -54.23
CA GLY A 69 -10.25 33.84 -53.47
C GLY A 69 -9.74 34.35 -52.12
N ALA A 70 -8.43 34.32 -51.86
CA ALA A 70 -7.85 34.94 -50.66
C ALA A 70 -7.64 36.44 -50.86
N GLU A 71 -7.84 37.25 -49.79
CA GLU A 71 -7.45 38.66 -49.80
C GLU A 71 -6.03 38.79 -49.28
N ALA A 72 -5.12 39.26 -50.13
CA ALA A 72 -3.71 39.43 -49.79
C ALA A 72 -3.14 40.68 -50.45
N ARG A 73 -2.06 41.22 -49.88
CA ARG A 73 -1.30 42.34 -50.45
C ARG A 73 0.20 42.13 -50.27
N VAL A 74 1.00 42.78 -51.11
CA VAL A 74 2.46 42.81 -50.95
C VAL A 74 2.84 44.03 -50.14
N LEU A 75 3.76 43.84 -49.20
CA LEU A 75 4.37 44.87 -48.37
C LEU A 75 5.87 44.90 -48.65
N GLU A 76 6.45 46.08 -48.73
CA GLU A 76 7.89 46.24 -48.66
C GLU A 76 8.33 46.12 -47.19
N ALA A 77 9.33 45.27 -46.94
CA ALA A 77 9.89 45.09 -45.61
C ALA A 77 11.42 45.03 -45.72
N PRO A 78 12.15 45.51 -44.70
CA PRO A 78 13.59 45.25 -44.63
C PRO A 78 13.82 43.74 -44.53
N ALA A 79 14.81 43.24 -45.26
CA ALA A 79 15.23 41.85 -45.13
C ALA A 79 15.65 41.56 -43.69
N SER A 80 15.02 40.59 -43.02
CA SER A 80 15.58 40.08 -41.77
C SER A 80 16.82 39.24 -42.07
N ALA A 81 17.91 39.52 -41.36
CA ALA A 81 19.10 38.65 -41.38
C ALA A 81 18.89 37.37 -40.54
N GLY A 82 17.86 37.34 -39.68
CA GLY A 82 17.57 36.20 -38.84
C GLY A 82 16.75 35.13 -39.56
N ARG A 83 17.19 33.87 -39.44
CA ARG A 83 16.43 32.69 -39.86
C ARG A 83 15.96 31.91 -38.64
N CYS A 84 14.79 31.30 -38.76
CA CYS A 84 14.27 30.43 -37.72
C CYS A 84 15.14 29.17 -37.57
N SER A 85 15.38 28.74 -36.32
CA SER A 85 16.17 27.54 -36.03
C SER A 85 15.50 26.23 -36.43
N ASP A 86 14.16 26.20 -36.55
CA ASP A 86 13.40 25.02 -36.99
C ASP A 86 13.04 25.08 -38.48
N HIS A 87 12.99 26.28 -39.07
CA HIS A 87 12.58 26.52 -40.46
C HIS A 87 13.61 27.42 -41.15
N ALA A 88 14.63 26.82 -41.77
CA ALA A 88 15.74 27.56 -42.38
C ALA A 88 15.31 28.54 -43.49
N ALA A 89 14.19 28.25 -44.17
CA ALA A 89 13.62 29.08 -45.22
C ALA A 89 12.82 30.29 -44.71
N LEU A 90 12.48 30.32 -43.41
CA LEU A 90 11.65 31.36 -42.80
C LEU A 90 12.49 32.36 -42.00
N GLU A 91 12.05 33.61 -42.02
CA GLU A 91 12.59 34.70 -41.23
C GLU A 91 12.11 34.60 -39.78
N ASP A 92 12.95 35.08 -38.87
CA ASP A 92 12.61 35.15 -37.46
C ASP A 92 11.56 36.23 -37.19
N ASP A 93 10.73 35.96 -36.19
CA ASP A 93 9.65 36.82 -35.68
C ASP A 93 9.82 37.05 -34.15
N GLY A 94 10.86 36.46 -33.57
CA GLY A 94 11.20 36.56 -32.16
C GLY A 94 12.12 35.44 -31.70
N SER A 95 12.30 35.34 -30.39
CA SER A 95 13.18 34.36 -29.76
C SER A 95 12.41 33.39 -28.88
N CYS A 96 12.88 32.15 -28.82
CA CYS A 96 12.39 31.10 -27.95
C CYS A 96 12.54 31.52 -26.49
N GLU A 97 11.44 31.53 -25.73
CA GLU A 97 11.41 31.89 -24.31
C GLU A 97 12.35 31.03 -23.44
N GLY A 98 12.65 29.80 -23.87
CA GLY A 98 13.44 28.85 -23.07
C GLY A 98 14.94 28.87 -23.34
N CYS A 99 15.38 29.19 -24.56
CA CYS A 99 16.80 29.10 -24.92
C CYS A 99 17.31 30.25 -25.80
N GLY A 100 16.47 31.23 -26.13
CA GLY A 100 16.84 32.37 -26.97
C GLY A 100 16.97 32.06 -28.48
N ALA A 101 16.81 30.81 -28.92
CA ALA A 101 16.88 30.43 -30.33
C ALA A 101 15.81 31.15 -31.16
N ARG A 102 16.13 31.53 -32.41
CA ARG A 102 15.23 32.28 -33.28
C ARG A 102 14.02 31.46 -33.71
N THR A 103 12.82 32.01 -33.56
CA THR A 103 11.54 31.39 -33.91
C THR A 103 10.80 32.24 -34.95
N CYS A 104 10.13 31.61 -35.92
CA CYS A 104 9.27 32.30 -36.88
C CYS A 104 7.81 32.32 -36.41
N ALA A 105 6.96 33.11 -37.09
CA ALA A 105 5.53 33.18 -36.84
C ALA A 105 4.83 31.80 -36.92
N LEU A 106 5.27 30.90 -37.81
CA LEU A 106 4.76 29.54 -37.92
C LEU A 106 5.03 28.70 -36.66
N CYS A 107 6.22 28.83 -36.06
CA CYS A 107 6.55 28.13 -34.81
C CYS A 107 5.61 28.56 -33.67
N THR A 108 5.33 29.86 -33.55
CA THR A 108 4.41 30.41 -32.55
C THR A 108 2.98 29.93 -32.80
N LEU A 109 2.54 29.92 -34.07
CA LEU A 109 1.22 29.46 -34.46
C LEU A 109 1.01 27.97 -34.13
N VAL A 110 1.95 27.11 -34.50
CA VAL A 110 1.85 25.65 -34.29
C VAL A 110 1.88 25.29 -32.80
N ARG A 111 2.65 26.04 -31.99
CA ARG A 111 2.92 25.68 -30.58
C ARG A 111 2.12 26.52 -29.58
N GLY A 112 1.40 27.54 -30.04
CA GLY A 112 0.70 28.51 -29.20
C GLY A 112 1.60 29.36 -28.30
N ALA A 113 2.93 29.29 -28.48
CA ALA A 113 3.93 30.00 -27.69
C ALA A 113 5.23 30.16 -28.47
N ARG A 114 6.05 31.18 -28.14
CA ARG A 114 7.36 31.41 -28.76
C ARG A 114 8.38 30.39 -28.27
N ARG A 115 8.34 29.18 -28.86
CA ARG A 115 9.21 28.05 -28.48
C ARG A 115 9.75 27.34 -29.70
N CYS A 116 11.02 26.94 -29.65
CA CYS A 116 11.62 26.08 -30.68
C CYS A 116 11.28 24.59 -30.44
N ALA A 117 11.46 23.75 -31.46
CA ALA A 117 11.16 22.33 -31.41
C ALA A 117 11.93 21.62 -30.30
N ALA A 118 13.19 22.01 -30.06
CA ALA A 118 14.01 21.41 -29.02
C ALA A 118 13.46 21.69 -27.62
N CYS A 119 13.05 22.93 -27.32
CA CYS A 119 12.44 23.29 -26.04
C CYS A 119 11.07 22.61 -25.85
N GLU A 120 10.26 22.50 -26.90
CA GLU A 120 8.97 21.82 -26.81
C GLU A 120 9.15 20.31 -26.58
N ARG A 121 10.10 19.66 -27.25
CA ARG A 121 10.46 18.26 -26.98
C ARG A 121 10.91 18.05 -25.53
N ARG A 122 11.75 18.93 -24.99
CA ARG A 122 12.18 18.85 -23.58
C ARG A 122 11.00 18.98 -22.62
N ARG A 123 10.11 19.95 -22.83
CA ARG A 123 8.92 20.14 -21.98
C ARG A 123 7.94 18.97 -22.09
N SER A 124 7.72 18.46 -23.29
CA SER A 124 6.90 17.27 -23.51
C SER A 124 7.47 16.06 -22.77
N ARG A 125 8.79 15.79 -22.88
CA ARG A 125 9.45 14.73 -22.10
C ARG A 125 9.29 14.92 -20.58
N ALA A 126 9.46 16.15 -20.08
CA ALA A 126 9.27 16.45 -18.66
C ALA A 126 7.81 16.23 -18.19
N ARG A 127 6.82 16.61 -19.00
CA ARG A 127 5.39 16.34 -18.74
C ARG A 127 5.11 14.84 -18.72
N HIS A 128 5.60 14.10 -19.72
CA HIS A 128 5.45 12.65 -19.77
C HIS A 128 6.13 11.96 -18.59
N PHE A 129 7.33 12.39 -18.22
CA PHE A 129 8.02 11.85 -17.03
C PHE A 129 7.24 12.13 -15.75
N LYS A 130 6.70 13.35 -15.58
CA LYS A 130 5.83 13.68 -14.45
C LYS A 130 4.58 12.79 -14.44
N ALA A 131 3.91 12.63 -15.58
CA ALA A 131 2.73 11.79 -15.69
C ALA A 131 3.02 10.33 -15.37
N LEU A 132 4.12 9.78 -15.91
CA LEU A 132 4.58 8.42 -15.61
C LEU A 132 4.88 8.25 -14.12
N ARG A 133 5.63 9.19 -13.52
CA ARG A 133 5.92 9.16 -12.08
C ARG A 133 4.64 9.17 -11.25
N VAL A 134 3.69 10.05 -11.56
CA VAL A 134 2.40 10.12 -10.86
C VAL A 134 1.61 8.83 -11.04
N ALA A 135 1.56 8.26 -12.25
CA ALA A 135 0.90 6.99 -12.52
C ALA A 135 1.52 5.84 -11.71
N VAL A 136 2.86 5.77 -11.63
CA VAL A 136 3.57 4.78 -10.81
C VAL A 136 3.23 4.96 -9.33
N LEU A 137 3.27 6.19 -8.81
CA LEU A 137 2.94 6.46 -7.40
C LEU A 137 1.48 6.11 -7.07
N LEU A 138 0.54 6.43 -7.96
CA LEU A 138 -0.87 6.05 -7.81
C LEU A 138 -1.05 4.53 -7.89
N GLY A 139 -0.33 3.85 -8.78
CA GLY A 139 -0.32 2.39 -8.85
C GLY A 139 0.16 1.75 -7.55
N VAL A 140 1.28 2.23 -6.99
CA VAL A 140 1.81 1.78 -5.69
C VAL A 140 0.79 2.04 -4.57
N LEU A 141 0.17 3.23 -4.56
CA LEU A 141 -0.85 3.56 -3.56
C LEU A 141 -2.07 2.63 -3.64
N CYS A 142 -2.59 2.35 -4.84
CA CYS A 142 -3.71 1.44 -5.03
C CYS A 142 -3.38 0.02 -4.56
N VAL A 143 -2.18 -0.49 -4.85
CA VAL A 143 -1.73 -1.80 -4.38
C VAL A 143 -1.61 -1.83 -2.85
N ALA A 144 -1.01 -0.80 -2.25
CA ALA A 144 -0.88 -0.69 -0.80
C ALA A 144 -2.24 -0.61 -0.11
N ALA A 145 -3.17 0.19 -0.65
CA ALA A 145 -4.52 0.33 -0.13
C ALA A 145 -5.32 -0.98 -0.26
N GLY A 146 -5.23 -1.67 -1.41
CA GLY A 146 -5.87 -2.96 -1.61
C GLY A 146 -5.33 -4.04 -0.67
N TRP A 147 -4.01 -4.07 -0.46
CA TRP A 147 -3.38 -4.97 0.52
C TRP A 147 -3.83 -4.65 1.95
N ALA A 148 -3.79 -3.38 2.37
CA ALA A 148 -4.22 -2.96 3.70
C ALA A 148 -5.70 -3.30 3.95
N PHE A 149 -6.57 -3.08 2.96
CA PHE A 149 -7.98 -3.44 3.04
C PHE A 149 -8.19 -4.95 3.16
N SER A 150 -7.43 -5.76 2.40
CA SER A 150 -7.48 -7.22 2.50
C SER A 150 -7.06 -7.71 3.89
N VAL A 151 -5.99 -7.13 4.46
CA VAL A 151 -5.53 -7.46 5.82
C VAL A 151 -6.58 -7.07 6.85
N GLN A 152 -7.16 -5.86 6.73
CA GLN A 152 -8.19 -5.40 7.64
C GLN A 152 -9.42 -6.31 7.61
N ARG A 153 -9.93 -6.67 6.42
CA ARG A 153 -11.04 -7.63 6.31
C ARG A 153 -10.73 -8.98 6.96
N GLY A 154 -9.48 -9.45 6.84
CA GLY A 154 -9.04 -10.68 7.50
C GLY A 154 -9.16 -10.59 9.02
N ARG A 155 -8.74 -9.46 9.61
CA ARG A 155 -8.88 -9.19 11.04
C ARG A 155 -10.34 -9.10 11.47
N ASP A 156 -11.13 -8.30 10.77
CA ASP A 156 -12.56 -8.12 11.07
C ASP A 156 -13.31 -9.46 11.02
N ALA A 157 -12.97 -10.34 10.08
CA ALA A 157 -13.58 -11.66 9.98
C ALA A 157 -13.26 -12.57 11.18
N ARG A 158 -12.12 -12.37 11.85
CA ARG A 158 -11.73 -13.14 13.04
C ARG A 158 -12.39 -12.62 14.33
N THR A 159 -12.66 -11.32 14.40
CA THR A 159 -13.27 -10.70 15.58
C THR A 159 -14.78 -10.43 15.43
N ALA A 160 -15.37 -10.76 14.28
CA ALA A 160 -16.83 -10.68 14.11
C ALA A 160 -17.60 -11.78 14.86
N TRP A 161 -16.95 -12.90 15.20
CA TRP A 161 -17.56 -14.06 15.88
C TRP A 161 -18.81 -14.62 15.20
N VAL A 162 -18.86 -14.56 13.87
CA VAL A 162 -19.98 -15.09 13.05
C VAL A 162 -19.83 -16.56 12.68
N ARG A 163 -18.63 -17.12 12.87
CA ARG A 163 -18.32 -18.54 12.70
C ARG A 163 -17.23 -18.95 13.68
N PRO A 164 -17.10 -20.25 14.01
CA PRO A 164 -15.98 -20.73 14.81
C PRO A 164 -14.63 -20.36 14.17
N LEU A 165 -13.69 -19.93 15.02
CA LEU A 165 -12.30 -19.72 14.65
C LEU A 165 -11.59 -21.07 14.56
N ARG A 166 -10.98 -21.34 13.41
CA ARG A 166 -10.15 -22.53 13.22
C ARG A 166 -8.71 -22.19 13.60
N VAL A 167 -8.20 -22.83 14.64
CA VAL A 167 -6.87 -22.55 15.17
C VAL A 167 -6.02 -23.80 15.08
N ALA A 168 -4.86 -23.70 14.44
CA ALA A 168 -3.88 -24.78 14.46
C ALA A 168 -2.99 -24.64 15.69
N VAL A 169 -2.81 -25.71 16.46
CA VAL A 169 -1.86 -25.78 17.57
C VAL A 169 -0.77 -26.77 17.18
N VAL A 170 0.43 -26.28 16.88
CA VAL A 170 1.56 -27.13 16.49
C VAL A 170 2.47 -27.32 17.70
N LEU A 171 2.56 -28.56 18.17
CA LEU A 171 3.43 -28.95 19.26
C LEU A 171 4.84 -29.19 18.72
N VAL A 172 5.81 -28.43 19.24
CA VAL A 172 7.20 -28.45 18.79
C VAL A 172 8.08 -28.87 19.95
N GLY A 173 8.93 -29.88 19.76
CA GLY A 173 9.86 -30.34 20.80
C GLY A 173 9.96 -31.86 20.90
N GLU A 174 10.85 -32.31 21.77
CA GLU A 174 11.15 -33.73 21.99
C GLU A 174 10.32 -34.34 23.14
N ASP A 175 9.73 -33.51 24.01
CA ASP A 175 8.90 -34.00 25.12
C ASP A 175 7.54 -34.49 24.63
N THR A 176 7.49 -35.77 24.27
CA THR A 176 6.27 -36.44 23.83
C THR A 176 5.22 -36.59 24.94
N ARG A 177 5.61 -36.62 26.21
CA ARG A 177 4.68 -36.78 27.33
C ARG A 177 3.95 -35.46 27.58
N GLY A 178 4.68 -34.37 27.73
CA GLY A 178 4.10 -33.03 27.87
C GLY A 178 3.27 -32.65 26.64
N SER A 179 3.75 -32.99 25.44
CA SER A 179 3.00 -32.76 24.19
C SER A 179 1.68 -33.52 24.16
N ARG A 180 1.67 -34.80 24.60
CA ARG A 180 0.43 -35.59 24.65
C ARG A 180 -0.54 -35.03 25.68
N ALA A 181 -0.08 -34.71 26.89
CA ALA A 181 -0.91 -34.12 27.93
C ALA A 181 -1.56 -32.80 27.45
N LEU A 182 -0.81 -31.95 26.76
CA LEU A 182 -1.34 -30.71 26.18
C LEU A 182 -2.35 -30.97 25.05
N ALA A 183 -2.07 -31.93 24.17
CA ALA A 183 -2.99 -32.32 23.10
C ALA A 183 -4.32 -32.87 23.65
N ASP A 184 -4.24 -33.74 24.66
CA ASP A 184 -5.39 -34.35 25.31
C ASP A 184 -6.24 -33.30 26.07
N SER A 185 -5.62 -32.21 26.52
CA SER A 185 -6.29 -31.11 27.23
C SER A 185 -6.82 -30.00 26.31
N ALA A 186 -6.59 -30.08 24.99
CA ALA A 186 -7.08 -29.06 24.04
C ALA A 186 -8.61 -28.83 24.08
N PRO A 187 -9.47 -29.87 24.25
CA PRO A 187 -10.92 -29.66 24.39
C PRO A 187 -11.31 -28.81 25.61
N GLU A 188 -10.53 -28.85 26.69
CA GLU A 188 -10.77 -28.03 27.88
C GLU A 188 -10.66 -26.53 27.56
N LEU A 189 -9.70 -26.16 26.71
CA LEU A 189 -9.53 -24.79 26.24
C LEU A 189 -10.67 -24.35 25.30
N GLU A 190 -11.15 -25.23 24.41
CA GLU A 190 -12.36 -24.96 23.62
C GLU A 190 -13.58 -24.67 24.51
N ASP A 191 -13.78 -25.50 25.53
CA ASP A 191 -14.86 -25.37 26.50
C ASP A 191 -14.73 -24.09 27.32
N TRP A 192 -13.50 -23.69 27.68
CA TRP A 192 -13.23 -22.42 28.35
C TRP A 192 -13.60 -21.23 27.48
N PHE A 193 -13.19 -21.20 26.20
CA PHE A 193 -13.58 -20.14 25.27
C PHE A 193 -15.10 -20.06 25.10
N ALA A 194 -15.79 -21.21 25.03
CA ALA A 194 -17.25 -21.27 24.98
C ALA A 194 -17.90 -20.69 26.26
N ARG A 195 -17.38 -21.03 27.44
CA ARG A 195 -17.87 -20.47 28.72
C ARG A 195 -17.67 -18.96 28.78
N GLU A 196 -16.50 -18.48 28.43
CA GLU A 196 -16.17 -17.07 28.53
C GLU A 196 -16.92 -16.23 27.50
N LEU A 197 -17.05 -16.68 26.24
CA LEU A 197 -17.87 -15.97 25.26
C LEU A 197 -19.33 -15.89 25.73
N ARG A 198 -19.92 -16.98 26.23
CA ARG A 198 -21.32 -16.97 26.72
C ARG A 198 -21.57 -15.94 27.82
N ARG A 199 -20.58 -15.60 28.64
CA ARG A 199 -20.71 -14.55 29.67
C ARG A 199 -20.94 -13.17 29.06
N TYR A 200 -20.33 -12.88 27.91
CA TYR A 200 -20.40 -11.59 27.24
C TYR A 200 -21.43 -11.56 26.09
N ARG A 201 -21.64 -12.69 25.41
CA ARG A 201 -22.65 -12.91 24.36
C ARG A 201 -23.39 -14.22 24.59
N PRO A 202 -24.47 -14.22 25.40
CA PRO A 202 -25.26 -15.43 25.67
C PRO A 202 -25.87 -16.07 24.42
N GLU A 203 -26.21 -15.26 23.41
CA GLU A 203 -26.75 -15.69 22.11
C GLU A 203 -25.66 -15.93 21.05
N GLY A 204 -24.39 -15.90 21.46
CA GLY A 204 -23.24 -16.11 20.59
C GLY A 204 -23.03 -17.56 20.17
N LEU A 205 -21.90 -17.82 19.52
CA LEU A 205 -21.52 -19.16 19.11
C LEU A 205 -21.35 -20.09 20.33
N GLU A 206 -21.94 -21.28 20.26
CA GLU A 206 -21.75 -22.31 21.30
C GLU A 206 -20.31 -22.81 21.40
N ARG A 207 -19.62 -22.89 20.25
CA ARG A 207 -18.20 -23.26 20.14
C ARG A 207 -17.46 -22.22 19.30
N PRO A 208 -16.97 -21.14 19.91
CA PRO A 208 -16.36 -20.04 19.16
C PRO A 208 -14.96 -20.34 18.64
N VAL A 209 -14.29 -21.35 19.19
CA VAL A 209 -12.94 -21.77 18.81
C VAL A 209 -12.95 -23.28 18.55
N GLN A 210 -12.24 -23.69 17.50
CA GLN A 210 -11.98 -25.08 17.14
C GLN A 210 -10.47 -25.25 16.99
N LEU A 211 -9.89 -26.04 17.88
CA LEU A 211 -8.47 -26.34 17.92
C LEU A 211 -8.18 -27.60 17.10
N GLN A 212 -7.18 -27.51 16.24
CA GLN A 212 -6.62 -28.66 15.56
C GLN A 212 -5.15 -28.81 15.96
N VAL A 213 -4.87 -29.86 16.73
CA VAL A 213 -3.53 -30.11 17.27
C VAL A 213 -2.69 -30.92 16.28
N PHE A 214 -1.43 -30.52 16.10
CA PHE A 214 -0.43 -31.15 15.22
C PHE A 214 0.83 -31.47 16.01
N GLY A 215 1.55 -32.53 15.60
CA GLY A 215 2.81 -32.93 16.22
C GLY A 215 2.65 -33.97 17.33
N PRO A 216 3.65 -34.14 18.21
CA PRO A 216 4.85 -33.33 18.32
C PRO A 216 5.78 -33.44 17.11
N VAL A 217 6.48 -32.35 16.78
CA VAL A 217 7.51 -32.33 15.73
C VAL A 217 8.78 -31.67 16.27
N VAL A 218 9.94 -32.23 15.95
CA VAL A 218 11.22 -31.64 16.31
C VAL A 218 11.60 -30.62 15.24
N ALA A 219 11.78 -29.36 15.64
CA ALA A 219 12.26 -28.33 14.73
C ALA A 219 13.74 -28.56 14.42
N GLY A 220 14.11 -28.59 13.13
CA GLY A 220 15.51 -28.76 12.71
C GLY A 220 16.41 -27.57 13.07
N THR A 221 15.81 -26.41 13.39
CA THR A 221 16.50 -25.23 13.92
C THR A 221 15.67 -24.65 15.06
N PRO A 222 16.29 -24.12 16.13
CA PRO A 222 15.55 -23.41 17.18
C PRO A 222 14.70 -22.28 16.60
N LEU A 223 13.46 -22.14 17.10
CA LEU A 223 12.59 -21.05 16.67
C LEU A 223 13.17 -19.73 17.17
N PRO A 224 13.26 -18.70 16.31
CA PRO A 224 13.79 -17.40 16.71
C PRO A 224 12.81 -16.71 17.65
N TRP A 225 13.34 -16.04 18.66
CA TRP A 225 12.60 -15.16 19.56
C TRP A 225 12.95 -13.70 19.23
N PRO A 226 11.99 -12.78 19.24
CA PRO A 226 12.24 -11.39 18.90
C PRO A 226 13.17 -10.75 19.94
N ALA A 227 14.06 -9.88 19.47
CA ALA A 227 14.86 -9.03 20.34
C ALA A 227 13.99 -7.86 20.85
N GLU A 228 14.15 -7.51 22.13
CA GLU A 228 13.38 -6.43 22.79
C GLU A 228 13.55 -5.08 22.08
N ASP A 229 14.74 -4.78 21.56
CA ASP A 229 15.08 -3.49 20.95
C ASP A 229 15.45 -3.63 19.47
N GLY A 230 14.47 -3.45 18.60
CA GLY A 230 14.66 -3.55 17.15
C GLY A 230 13.85 -2.53 16.35
N GLY A 231 14.56 -1.71 15.56
CA GLY A 231 13.94 -0.90 14.51
C GLY A 231 13.24 -1.76 13.44
N TRP A 232 12.55 -1.12 12.50
CA TRP A 232 11.72 -1.83 11.50
C TRP A 232 12.46 -2.89 10.67
N LEU A 233 13.76 -2.71 10.41
CA LEU A 233 14.63 -3.69 9.73
C LEU A 233 14.82 -4.97 10.55
N ALA A 234 14.97 -4.85 11.87
CA ALA A 234 15.11 -6.01 12.76
C ALA A 234 13.80 -6.82 12.79
N ARG A 235 12.64 -6.14 12.85
CA ARG A 235 11.32 -6.78 12.78
C ARG A 235 11.11 -7.54 11.47
N LEU A 236 11.53 -6.96 10.33
CA LEU A 236 11.46 -7.64 9.03
C LEU A 236 12.37 -8.86 8.97
N ARG A 237 13.61 -8.76 9.49
CA ARG A 237 14.54 -9.90 9.55
C ARG A 237 14.01 -11.01 10.45
N TYR A 238 13.45 -10.64 11.61
CA TYR A 238 12.80 -11.58 12.52
C TYR A 238 11.64 -12.30 11.84
N ALA A 239 10.71 -11.57 11.21
CA ALA A 239 9.59 -12.17 10.50
C ALA A 239 10.05 -13.16 9.41
N ARG A 240 11.08 -12.79 8.62
CA ARG A 240 11.67 -13.68 7.61
C ARG A 240 12.35 -14.92 8.21
N ALA A 241 13.07 -14.75 9.33
CA ALA A 241 13.73 -15.86 10.00
C ALA A 241 12.70 -16.82 10.62
N LEU A 242 11.64 -16.30 11.22
CA LEU A 242 10.55 -17.08 11.77
C LEU A 242 9.81 -17.85 10.68
N ASP A 243 9.43 -17.20 9.57
CA ASP A 243 8.80 -17.86 8.42
C ASP A 243 9.68 -19.00 7.88
N ALA A 244 10.99 -18.75 7.75
CA ALA A 244 11.94 -19.77 7.28
C ALA A 244 12.07 -20.95 8.26
N ALA A 245 12.07 -20.69 9.58
CA ALA A 245 12.16 -21.73 10.61
C ALA A 245 10.86 -22.55 10.71
N LEU A 246 9.69 -21.92 10.49
CA LEU A 246 8.39 -22.58 10.56
C LEU A 246 8.03 -23.36 9.27
N ALA A 247 8.60 -23.00 8.13
CA ALA A 247 8.36 -23.71 6.86
C ALA A 247 8.61 -25.23 6.95
N PRO A 248 9.76 -25.74 7.46
CA PRO A 248 9.99 -27.17 7.61
C PRO A 248 9.08 -27.81 8.67
N VAL A 249 8.79 -27.09 9.78
CA VAL A 249 7.86 -27.55 10.83
C VAL A 249 6.47 -27.79 10.26
N ASN A 250 5.94 -26.81 9.50
CA ASN A 250 4.63 -26.91 8.85
C ASN A 250 4.59 -28.05 7.83
N ALA A 251 5.65 -28.22 7.03
CA ALA A 251 5.73 -29.29 6.05
C ALA A 251 5.73 -30.68 6.70
N ALA A 252 6.44 -30.85 7.82
CA ALA A 252 6.54 -32.12 8.53
C ALA A 252 5.20 -32.62 9.09
N VAL A 253 4.29 -31.71 9.45
CA VAL A 253 2.94 -32.04 9.96
C VAL A 253 1.84 -31.86 8.90
N GLY A 254 2.19 -31.53 7.65
CA GLY A 254 1.23 -31.29 6.58
C GLY A 254 0.32 -30.08 6.80
N LEU A 255 0.73 -29.10 7.60
CA LEU A 255 -0.06 -27.91 7.89
C LEU A 255 -0.11 -26.98 6.67
N THR A 256 -1.31 -26.59 6.25
CA THR A 256 -1.52 -25.52 5.27
C THR A 256 -1.89 -24.22 6.02
N PRO A 257 -0.97 -23.24 6.16
CA PRO A 257 -1.19 -22.11 7.07
C PRO A 257 -2.43 -21.27 6.78
N ARG A 258 -2.76 -21.06 5.49
CA ARG A 258 -3.94 -20.28 5.06
C ARG A 258 -5.29 -20.95 5.34
N GLY A 259 -5.28 -22.21 5.81
CA GLY A 259 -6.49 -22.93 6.18
C GLY A 259 -7.03 -22.62 7.58
N TYR A 260 -6.31 -21.81 8.36
CA TYR A 260 -6.61 -21.48 9.76
C TYR A 260 -6.65 -19.96 9.96
N ASP A 261 -7.46 -19.53 10.92
CA ASP A 261 -7.60 -18.13 11.33
C ASP A 261 -6.43 -17.68 12.20
N ALA A 262 -5.89 -18.59 13.02
CA ALA A 262 -4.72 -18.37 13.83
C ALA A 262 -3.89 -19.66 13.95
N ARG A 263 -2.59 -19.51 14.24
CA ARG A 263 -1.64 -20.61 14.41
C ARG A 263 -0.84 -20.40 15.68
N LEU A 264 -0.90 -21.35 16.59
CA LEU A 264 -0.12 -21.36 17.82
C LEU A 264 0.97 -22.41 17.68
N TYR A 265 2.22 -22.01 17.93
CA TYR A 265 3.35 -22.91 17.97
C TYR A 265 3.78 -23.05 19.43
N ALA A 266 3.50 -24.21 20.03
CA ALA A 266 3.83 -24.51 21.42
C ALA A 266 5.13 -25.30 21.47
N VAL A 267 6.22 -24.65 21.86
CA VAL A 267 7.50 -25.28 22.15
C VAL A 267 7.42 -25.96 23.51
N VAL A 268 7.26 -27.28 23.51
CA VAL A 268 7.15 -28.09 24.72
C VAL A 268 8.55 -28.46 25.19
N GLU A 269 8.98 -27.83 26.28
CA GLU A 269 10.29 -28.07 26.86
C GLU A 269 10.32 -29.33 27.72
N PRO A 270 11.42 -30.11 27.70
CA PRO A 270 11.56 -31.30 28.53
C PRO A 270 11.61 -30.97 30.03
N GLY A 271 11.29 -31.99 30.83
CA GLY A 271 10.95 -31.90 32.25
C GLY A 271 11.88 -31.12 33.19
N GLY A 272 11.26 -30.66 34.29
CA GLY A 272 11.79 -29.93 35.45
C GLY A 272 10.64 -29.76 36.45
N ALA A 273 10.91 -29.40 37.72
CA ALA A 273 9.84 -29.20 38.69
C ALA A 273 9.04 -27.93 38.37
N GLY A 274 7.71 -28.05 38.25
CA GLY A 274 6.79 -26.95 38.00
C GLY A 274 6.51 -26.67 36.52
N SER A 275 5.30 -26.21 36.23
CA SER A 275 4.88 -25.72 34.91
C SER A 275 5.30 -24.25 34.73
N PHE A 276 5.59 -23.86 33.50
CA PHE A 276 5.76 -22.45 33.12
C PHE A 276 5.22 -22.25 31.71
N ALA A 277 4.90 -21.00 31.38
CA ALA A 277 4.63 -20.62 30.02
C ALA A 277 5.08 -19.18 29.74
N GLU A 278 5.64 -18.95 28.56
CA GLU A 278 6.03 -17.63 28.05
C GLU A 278 5.66 -17.54 26.58
N GLY A 279 4.96 -16.48 26.19
CA GLY A 279 4.41 -16.33 24.85
C GLY A 279 4.81 -15.01 24.19
N ILE A 280 4.87 -15.01 22.86
CA ILE A 280 5.04 -13.80 22.05
C ILE A 280 4.19 -13.89 20.78
N GLY A 281 3.34 -12.87 20.58
CA GLY A 281 2.61 -12.65 19.34
C GLY A 281 3.48 -12.06 18.24
N ALA A 282 3.54 -12.70 17.07
CA ALA A 282 4.31 -12.23 15.92
C ALA A 282 3.46 -12.06 14.65
N ALA A 283 3.76 -10.99 13.90
CA ALA A 283 3.28 -10.68 12.55
C ALA A 283 1.75 -10.72 12.32
N GLY A 284 1.11 -9.54 12.36
CA GLY A 284 -0.19 -9.32 11.74
C GLY A 284 -1.43 -9.82 12.51
N GLY A 285 -1.24 -10.53 13.63
CA GLY A 285 -2.30 -11.06 14.48
C GLY A 285 -2.84 -12.42 14.01
N GLU A 286 -1.98 -13.33 13.57
CA GLU A 286 -2.39 -14.67 13.08
C GLU A 286 -1.48 -15.79 13.59
N LEU A 287 -0.45 -15.45 14.37
CA LEU A 287 0.56 -16.37 14.84
C LEU A 287 0.99 -16.05 16.27
N GLY A 288 0.91 -17.05 17.14
CA GLY A 288 1.42 -17.03 18.50
C GLY A 288 2.52 -18.08 18.68
N LEU A 289 3.56 -17.74 19.42
CA LEU A 289 4.64 -18.66 19.79
C LEU A 289 4.67 -18.75 21.31
N VAL A 290 4.59 -19.96 21.87
CA VAL A 290 4.58 -20.19 23.32
C VAL A 290 5.66 -21.20 23.66
N ARG A 291 6.46 -20.95 24.70
CA ARG A 291 7.21 -22.02 25.39
C ARG A 291 6.39 -22.50 26.56
N VAL A 292 6.27 -23.80 26.71
CA VAL A 292 5.50 -24.40 27.80
C VAL A 292 6.27 -25.57 28.39
N ARG A 293 6.07 -25.78 29.70
CA ARG A 293 6.38 -27.04 30.37
C ARG A 293 5.11 -27.58 31.01
N VAL A 294 4.83 -28.84 30.75
CA VAL A 294 3.67 -29.56 31.28
C VAL A 294 4.19 -30.64 32.22
N ASP A 295 3.83 -30.56 33.50
CA ASP A 295 4.23 -31.55 34.50
C ASP A 295 3.06 -32.52 34.76
N GLY A 296 3.32 -33.82 34.57
CA GLY A 296 2.29 -34.85 34.71
C GLY A 296 1.12 -34.66 33.75
N ALA A 297 -0.07 -34.43 34.30
CA ALA A 297 -1.31 -34.17 33.56
C ALA A 297 -1.79 -32.71 33.72
N ASP A 298 -1.06 -31.87 34.45
CA ASP A 298 -1.44 -30.48 34.66
C ASP A 298 -0.96 -29.62 33.49
N ALA A 299 -1.88 -29.30 32.59
CA ALA A 299 -1.67 -28.41 31.46
C ALA A 299 -2.15 -26.97 31.72
N THR A 300 -2.54 -26.61 32.95
CA THR A 300 -3.24 -25.35 33.25
C THR A 300 -2.50 -24.12 32.75
N LEU A 301 -1.21 -23.97 33.08
CA LEU A 301 -0.42 -22.82 32.65
C LEU A 301 -0.18 -22.82 31.13
N ALA A 302 -0.01 -24.00 30.54
CA ALA A 302 0.16 -24.12 29.09
C ALA A 302 -1.13 -23.71 28.35
N LEU A 303 -2.30 -24.16 28.80
CA LEU A 303 -3.60 -23.76 28.24
C LEU A 303 -3.86 -22.26 28.45
N THR A 304 -3.52 -21.72 29.62
CA THR A 304 -3.65 -20.28 29.93
C THR A 304 -2.81 -19.45 28.96
N ALA A 305 -1.57 -19.84 28.70
CA ALA A 305 -0.71 -19.13 27.75
C ALA A 305 -1.16 -19.30 26.29
N LEU A 306 -1.69 -20.47 25.91
CA LEU A 306 -2.30 -20.64 24.59
C LEU A 306 -3.54 -19.74 24.42
N ALA A 307 -4.36 -19.61 25.46
CA ALA A 307 -5.50 -18.69 25.47
C ALA A 307 -5.04 -17.24 25.32
N HIS A 308 -4.04 -16.84 26.11
CA HIS A 308 -3.42 -15.52 26.09
C HIS A 308 -2.89 -15.16 24.69
N GLU A 309 -2.08 -16.04 24.08
CA GLU A 309 -1.55 -15.80 22.74
C GLU A 309 -2.61 -15.81 21.64
N LEU A 310 -3.64 -16.64 21.77
CA LEU A 310 -4.75 -16.62 20.83
C LEU A 310 -5.49 -15.28 20.91
N LEU A 311 -5.73 -14.76 22.11
CA LEU A 311 -6.37 -13.45 22.27
C LEU A 311 -5.49 -12.32 21.75
N HIS A 312 -4.16 -12.39 21.87
CA HIS A 312 -3.25 -11.47 21.18
C HIS A 312 -3.39 -11.53 19.66
N CYS A 313 -3.54 -12.73 19.07
CA CYS A 313 -3.83 -12.86 17.64
C CYS A 313 -5.13 -12.13 17.25
N LEU A 314 -6.07 -12.02 18.19
CA LEU A 314 -7.35 -11.33 18.00
C LEU A 314 -7.30 -9.83 18.35
N GLY A 315 -6.14 -9.32 18.75
CA GLY A 315 -5.92 -7.89 19.02
C GLY A 315 -6.01 -7.48 20.49
N ALA A 316 -6.14 -8.43 21.42
CA ALA A 316 -6.03 -8.14 22.84
C ALA A 316 -4.63 -7.60 23.19
N THR A 317 -4.57 -6.66 24.12
CA THR A 317 -3.31 -6.14 24.68
C THR A 317 -3.04 -6.74 26.05
N ASP A 318 -1.78 -6.75 26.47
CA ASP A 318 -1.42 -7.14 27.83
C ASP A 318 -2.10 -6.26 28.86
N LYS A 319 -2.39 -6.82 30.04
CA LYS A 319 -3.00 -6.09 31.15
C LYS A 319 -2.14 -6.07 32.41
N TYR A 320 -0.87 -6.41 32.28
CA TYR A 320 0.11 -6.35 33.37
C TYR A 320 1.03 -5.09 33.29
N ASP A 321 1.64 -4.75 34.42
CA ASP A 321 2.58 -3.63 34.57
C ASP A 321 4.04 -4.05 34.30
N ALA A 322 5.00 -3.14 34.48
CA ALA A 322 6.41 -3.49 34.25
C ALA A 322 6.95 -4.57 35.20
N GLY A 323 6.26 -4.85 36.31
CA GLY A 323 6.58 -5.92 37.25
C GLY A 323 5.88 -7.25 36.91
N GLY A 324 5.05 -7.30 35.86
CA GLY A 324 4.27 -8.49 35.51
C GLY A 324 2.98 -8.65 36.32
N HIS A 325 2.56 -7.63 37.07
CA HIS A 325 1.36 -7.69 37.90
C HIS A 325 0.16 -6.99 37.25
N ALA A 326 -1.06 -7.38 37.63
CA ALA A 326 -2.28 -6.77 37.09
C ALA A 326 -2.29 -5.23 37.21
N ARG A 327 -2.46 -4.52 36.09
CA ARG A 327 -2.76 -3.09 36.10
C ARG A 327 -4.16 -2.88 36.63
N LEU A 328 -4.32 -2.08 37.68
CA LEU A 328 -5.62 -1.87 38.30
C LEU A 328 -6.32 -0.63 37.71
N PRO A 329 -7.59 -0.72 37.30
CA PRO A 329 -8.47 -1.89 37.33
C PRO A 329 -8.47 -2.75 36.05
N GLU A 330 -7.74 -2.36 35.00
CA GLU A 330 -7.88 -2.93 33.64
C GLU A 330 -7.51 -4.42 33.52
N GLY A 331 -6.60 -4.90 34.37
CA GLY A 331 -6.12 -6.28 34.49
C GLY A 331 -6.84 -7.09 35.55
N LEU A 332 -8.00 -6.63 36.03
CA LEU A 332 -8.89 -7.42 36.88
C LEU A 332 -9.95 -8.14 36.04
N ALA A 333 -10.14 -9.43 36.28
CA ALA A 333 -11.24 -10.19 35.70
C ALA A 333 -12.61 -9.70 36.23
N GLU A 334 -12.66 -9.21 37.47
CA GLU A 334 -13.85 -8.66 38.12
C GLU A 334 -13.52 -7.26 38.71
N PRO A 335 -13.48 -6.18 37.91
CA PRO A 335 -13.04 -4.85 38.36
C PRO A 335 -13.82 -4.27 39.55
N GLU A 336 -15.09 -4.63 39.68
CA GLU A 336 -15.99 -4.19 40.77
C GLU A 336 -15.72 -4.92 42.10
N ARG A 337 -14.93 -5.99 42.08
CA ARG A 337 -14.62 -6.80 43.26
C ARG A 337 -13.32 -6.30 43.90
N ALA A 338 -13.35 -6.07 45.21
CA ALA A 338 -12.14 -5.77 45.98
C ALA A 338 -11.15 -6.96 45.97
N LEU A 339 -9.86 -6.65 46.11
CA LEU A 339 -8.81 -7.65 46.27
C LEU A 339 -8.99 -8.44 47.59
N PRO A 340 -8.63 -9.74 47.63
CA PRO A 340 -8.07 -10.54 46.54
C PRO A 340 -9.11 -10.96 45.50
N GLN A 341 -8.72 -10.99 44.22
CA GLN A 341 -9.53 -11.55 43.15
C GLN A 341 -9.71 -13.07 43.30
N ARG A 342 -10.74 -13.62 42.65
CA ARG A 342 -11.00 -15.06 42.57
C ARG A 342 -10.44 -15.67 41.30
N ARG A 343 -10.23 -14.83 40.30
CA ARG A 343 -9.84 -15.23 38.95
C ARG A 343 -8.70 -14.35 38.45
N ALA A 344 -7.82 -14.97 37.70
CA ALA A 344 -6.84 -14.32 36.87
C ALA A 344 -7.54 -13.73 35.65
N GLU A 345 -7.18 -12.51 35.30
CA GLU A 345 -7.47 -12.00 33.96
C GLU A 345 -6.48 -12.65 32.98
N VAL A 346 -6.98 -13.21 31.88
CA VAL A 346 -6.17 -14.03 30.96
C VAL A 346 -5.00 -13.27 30.31
N MET A 347 -5.12 -11.96 30.11
CA MET A 347 -4.05 -11.07 29.61
C MET A 347 -3.12 -10.59 30.73
N VAL A 348 -3.27 -11.09 31.95
CA VAL A 348 -2.31 -10.95 33.06
C VAL A 348 -1.68 -12.30 33.40
N GLY A 349 -2.49 -13.37 33.51
CA GLY A 349 -2.01 -14.73 33.80
C GLY A 349 -1.77 -15.04 35.29
N GLU A 350 -2.04 -14.11 36.21
CA GLU A 350 -2.04 -14.33 37.66
C GLU A 350 -3.36 -13.90 38.30
N VAL A 351 -3.74 -14.53 39.42
CA VAL A 351 -4.86 -14.15 40.29
C VAL A 351 -4.38 -13.04 41.24
N PRO A 352 -4.86 -11.79 41.11
CA PRO A 352 -4.37 -10.68 41.93
C PRO A 352 -4.77 -10.82 43.41
N LEU A 353 -3.79 -10.77 44.31
CA LEU A 353 -3.97 -10.85 45.77
C LEU A 353 -3.95 -9.48 46.43
N ALA A 354 -3.05 -8.61 45.97
CA ALA A 354 -2.89 -7.22 46.38
C ALA A 354 -2.37 -6.39 45.19
N ALA A 355 -2.27 -5.07 45.32
CA ALA A 355 -1.62 -4.26 44.29
C ALA A 355 -0.14 -4.66 44.15
N GLY A 356 0.30 -5.03 42.94
CA GLY A 356 1.66 -5.53 42.70
C GLY A 356 1.94 -6.92 43.28
N SER A 357 0.91 -7.76 43.46
CA SER A 357 1.08 -9.13 43.93
C SER A 357 -0.05 -10.04 43.45
N GLY A 358 0.30 -11.19 42.90
CA GLY A 358 -0.63 -12.25 42.55
C GLY A 358 -0.04 -13.64 42.74
N ARG A 359 -0.85 -14.66 42.44
CA ARG A 359 -0.44 -16.06 42.38
C ARG A 359 -0.85 -16.66 41.03
N LEU A 360 -0.15 -17.70 40.59
CA LEU A 360 -0.57 -18.44 39.40
C LEU A 360 -1.93 -19.13 39.62
N PRO A 361 -2.75 -19.26 38.55
CA PRO A 361 -3.99 -20.01 38.61
C PRO A 361 -3.71 -21.51 38.78
N GLU A 362 -4.56 -22.19 39.54
CA GLU A 362 -4.46 -23.64 39.79
C GLU A 362 -5.31 -24.47 38.82
N SER A 363 -6.20 -23.81 38.06
CA SER A 363 -7.05 -24.44 37.04
C SER A 363 -7.53 -23.40 36.03
N LEU A 364 -8.01 -23.84 34.88
CA LEU A 364 -8.55 -22.96 33.85
C LEU A 364 -9.87 -22.28 34.31
N GLU A 365 -10.55 -22.84 35.31
CA GLU A 365 -11.71 -22.23 35.98
C GLU A 365 -11.36 -20.95 36.75
N GLU A 366 -10.11 -20.83 37.22
CA GLU A 366 -9.58 -19.60 37.84
C GLU A 366 -9.14 -18.57 36.80
N VAL A 367 -9.25 -18.84 35.50
CA VAL A 367 -8.86 -17.90 34.44
C VAL A 367 -10.12 -17.34 33.77
N SER A 368 -10.12 -16.04 33.48
CA SER A 368 -11.26 -15.39 32.82
C SER A 368 -10.83 -14.25 31.92
N VAL A 369 -11.66 -13.97 30.93
CA VAL A 369 -11.55 -12.79 30.08
C VAL A 369 -12.14 -11.61 30.85
N GLY A 370 -11.31 -10.58 31.12
CA GLY A 370 -11.78 -9.34 31.74
C GLY A 370 -12.58 -8.46 30.78
N PRO A 371 -13.31 -7.46 31.28
CA PRO A 371 -14.18 -6.63 30.44
C PRO A 371 -13.39 -5.79 29.41
N VAL A 372 -12.15 -5.39 29.71
CA VAL A 372 -11.30 -4.67 28.76
C VAL A 372 -10.91 -5.59 27.59
N THR A 373 -10.40 -6.78 27.90
CA THR A 373 -10.04 -7.80 26.91
C THR A 373 -11.26 -8.19 26.05
N ALA A 374 -12.42 -8.41 26.67
CA ALA A 374 -13.66 -8.73 25.97
C ALA A 374 -14.07 -7.65 24.95
N ARG A 375 -13.80 -6.37 25.23
CA ARG A 375 -14.04 -5.29 24.26
C ARG A 375 -13.04 -5.30 23.12
N GLU A 376 -11.75 -5.47 23.42
CA GLU A 376 -10.68 -5.52 22.41
C GLU A 376 -10.90 -6.63 21.39
N VAL A 377 -11.39 -7.79 21.83
CA VAL A 377 -11.72 -8.91 20.94
C VAL A 377 -13.17 -8.90 20.47
N HIS A 378 -13.93 -7.82 20.70
CA HIS A 378 -15.31 -7.66 20.23
C HIS A 378 -16.30 -8.73 20.71
N TRP A 379 -16.16 -9.18 21.96
CA TRP A 379 -17.19 -9.98 22.66
C TRP A 379 -18.25 -9.12 23.33
N SER A 380 -17.97 -7.86 23.62
CA SER A 380 -18.98 -6.95 24.17
C SER A 380 -19.01 -5.64 23.38
N ASP A 381 -20.22 -5.17 23.10
CA ASP A 381 -20.47 -3.93 22.34
C ASP A 381 -20.49 -2.69 23.25
N VAL A 382 -20.22 -2.87 24.54
CA VAL A 382 -20.22 -1.79 25.51
C VAL A 382 -18.97 -0.94 25.25
N ALA A 383 -19.16 0.25 24.67
CA ALA A 383 -18.12 1.27 24.62
C ALA A 383 -17.68 1.63 26.07
N PRO A 384 -16.40 1.96 26.30
CA PRO A 384 -15.86 2.23 27.63
C PRO A 384 -16.60 3.34 28.39
#